data_AF-A0AA86J834-F1
#
_entry.id   AF-A0AA86J834-F1
#
_cell.length_a   1.000
_cell.length_b   1.000
_cell.length_c   1.000
_cell.angle_alpha   90.00
_cell.angle_beta   90.00
_cell.angle_gamma   90.00
#
_symmetry.space_group_name_H-M   'P 1'
#
loop_
_entity.id
_entity.type
_entity.pdbx_description
1 polymer ?
#
loop_
_entity_poly.entity_id
_entity_poly.type
_entity_poly.pdbx_seq_one_letter_code
_entity_poly.pdbx_strand_id
1 'polypeptide(L)'
;MMTVADVMLEVNKGFSIGMLDEDACREWFLKKIHAEGVRCPRCNKEITSKRKLDTFWAMRRVNCPFCSRSFSAVTGTPLNGIGIEFRSLYLLLFMVSHGIRVNRIADQLRISTGAAYLWANKAKCVDSAQYEKPPEP
;
A
#
# COMPACT_ATOMS: atom_id res chain seq x y z
N MET A 1 -4.62 -3.50 -13.54
CA MET A 1 -4.02 -3.60 -12.18
C MET A 1 -3.68 -2.20 -11.74
N MET A 2 -4.21 -1.74 -10.60
CA MET A 2 -4.02 -0.39 -10.08
C MET A 2 -2.56 -0.19 -9.62
N THR A 3 -1.96 0.97 -9.89
CA THR A 3 -0.60 1.36 -9.47
C THR A 3 -0.63 2.15 -8.15
N VAL A 4 0.54 2.40 -7.52
CA VAL A 4 0.60 3.31 -6.34
C VAL A 4 0.16 4.73 -6.72
N ALA A 5 0.45 5.17 -7.95
CA ALA A 5 0.05 6.48 -8.45
C ALA A 5 -1.48 6.63 -8.58
N ASP A 6 -2.16 5.60 -9.08
CA ASP A 6 -3.63 5.58 -9.14
C ASP A 6 -4.24 5.69 -7.73
N VAL A 7 -3.61 5.04 -6.75
CA VAL A 7 -4.03 5.14 -5.35
C VAL A 7 -3.81 6.55 -4.79
N MET A 8 -2.69 7.22 -5.12
CA MET A 8 -2.45 8.60 -4.69
C MET A 8 -3.50 9.59 -5.20
N LEU A 9 -3.92 9.47 -6.47
CA LEU A 9 -4.93 10.34 -7.05
C LEU A 9 -6.28 10.25 -6.30
N GLU A 10 -6.61 9.07 -5.79
CA GLU A 10 -7.81 8.83 -4.99
C GLU A 10 -7.68 9.37 -3.56
N VAL A 11 -6.50 9.25 -2.94
CA VAL A 11 -6.23 9.82 -1.60
C VAL A 11 -6.52 11.32 -1.56
N ASN A 12 -6.19 12.04 -2.63
CA ASN A 12 -6.36 13.49 -2.71
C ASN A 12 -7.84 13.95 -2.77
N LYS A 13 -8.78 13.05 -3.13
CA LYS A 13 -10.21 13.37 -3.27
C LYS A 13 -11.03 13.15 -2.00
N GLY A 14 -10.48 12.56 -0.94
CA GLY A 14 -11.30 12.03 0.16
C GLY A 14 -10.58 11.86 1.49
N PHE A 15 -9.77 12.82 1.92
CA PHE A 15 -9.27 12.84 3.29
C PHE A 15 -10.44 12.89 4.28
N SER A 16 -10.50 11.94 5.22
CA SER A 16 -11.52 11.89 6.27
C SER A 16 -10.90 11.41 7.58
N ILE A 17 -11.54 11.73 8.71
CA ILE A 17 -11.07 11.34 10.05
C ILE A 17 -10.92 9.81 10.16
N GLY A 18 -11.75 9.04 9.47
CA GLY A 18 -11.65 7.58 9.42
C GLY A 18 -10.33 7.07 8.83
N MET A 19 -9.63 7.87 8.02
CA MET A 19 -8.31 7.52 7.46
C MET A 19 -7.15 7.78 8.45
N LEU A 20 -7.47 8.01 9.72
CA LEU A 20 -6.51 7.99 10.84
C LEU A 20 -6.55 6.66 11.62
N ASP A 21 -7.43 5.74 11.24
CA ASP A 21 -7.54 4.39 11.79
C ASP A 21 -6.81 3.37 10.90
N GLU A 22 -5.98 2.52 11.51
CA GLU A 22 -5.16 1.55 10.78
C GLU A 22 -5.99 0.49 10.06
N ASP A 23 -7.08 0.02 10.69
CA ASP A 23 -7.93 -1.01 10.12
C ASP A 23 -8.76 -0.47 8.95
N ALA A 24 -9.27 0.76 9.09
CA ALA A 24 -9.97 1.46 8.03
C ALA A 24 -9.05 1.75 6.82
N CYS A 25 -7.81 2.21 7.07
CA CYS A 25 -6.83 2.40 6.00
C CYS A 25 -6.52 1.09 5.30
N ARG A 26 -6.26 0.01 6.05
CA ARG A 26 -6.00 -1.31 5.49
C ARG A 26 -7.15 -1.76 4.60
N GLU A 27 -8.39 -1.69 5.11
CA GLU A 27 -9.57 -2.10 4.35
C GLU A 27 -9.72 -1.27 3.06
N TRP A 28 -9.50 0.04 3.15
CA TRP A 28 -9.58 0.94 1.99
C TRP A 28 -8.56 0.56 0.90
N PHE A 29 -7.28 0.38 1.25
CA PHE A 29 -6.25 -0.04 0.30
C PHE A 29 -6.57 -1.40 -0.33
N LEU A 30 -6.95 -2.38 0.48
CA LEU A 30 -7.19 -3.73 -0.01
C LEU A 30 -8.43 -3.81 -0.91
N LYS A 31 -9.50 -3.07 -0.60
CA LYS A 31 -10.68 -2.96 -1.47
C LYS A 31 -10.36 -2.33 -2.82
N LYS A 32 -9.47 -1.34 -2.86
CA LYS A 32 -9.01 -0.71 -4.11
C LYS A 32 -8.17 -1.67 -4.95
N ILE A 33 -7.25 -2.41 -4.32
CA ILE A 33 -6.36 -3.35 -5.01
C ILE A 33 -7.12 -4.56 -5.55
N HIS A 34 -8.06 -5.09 -4.76
CA HIS A 34 -8.83 -6.30 -5.08
C HIS A 34 -10.28 -5.98 -5.45
N ALA A 35 -10.49 -4.87 -6.18
CA ALA A 35 -11.82 -4.42 -6.59
C ALA A 35 -12.56 -5.46 -7.47
N GLU A 36 -11.81 -6.25 -8.24
CA GLU A 36 -12.33 -7.34 -9.10
C GLU A 36 -12.37 -8.71 -8.38
N GLY A 37 -12.21 -8.71 -7.07
CA GLY A 37 -12.13 -9.92 -6.24
C GLY A 37 -10.70 -10.44 -6.04
N VAL A 38 -10.59 -11.44 -5.17
CA VAL A 38 -9.30 -12.01 -4.75
C VAL A 38 -8.84 -13.07 -5.74
N ARG A 39 -7.74 -12.80 -6.45
CA ARG A 39 -7.16 -13.71 -7.44
C ARG A 39 -5.75 -14.16 -7.04
N CYS A 40 -5.40 -15.40 -7.40
CA CYS A 40 -4.05 -15.89 -7.18
C CYS A 40 -3.05 -15.17 -8.10
N PRO A 41 -1.95 -14.59 -7.58
CA PRO A 41 -1.00 -13.83 -8.41
C PRO A 41 -0.20 -14.70 -9.39
N ARG A 42 -0.23 -16.04 -9.24
CA ARG A 42 0.49 -16.97 -10.12
C ARG A 42 -0.39 -17.54 -11.25
N CYS A 43 -1.58 -18.04 -10.91
CA CYS A 43 -2.44 -18.73 -11.88
C CYS A 43 -3.72 -17.95 -12.21
N ASN A 44 -3.88 -16.74 -11.66
CA ASN A 44 -5.00 -15.82 -11.87
C ASN A 44 -6.42 -16.36 -11.55
N LYS A 45 -6.52 -17.56 -10.98
CA LYS A 45 -7.78 -18.14 -10.55
C LYS A 45 -8.29 -17.44 -9.29
N GLU A 46 -9.60 -17.24 -9.26
CA GLU A 46 -10.31 -16.58 -8.17
C GLU A 46 -10.39 -17.49 -6.94
N ILE A 47 -10.29 -16.87 -5.77
CA ILE A 47 -10.43 -17.53 -4.47
C ILE A 47 -11.84 -17.25 -3.93
N THR A 48 -12.70 -18.26 -3.96
CA THR A 48 -14.10 -18.13 -3.52
C THR A 48 -14.38 -18.72 -2.14
N SER A 49 -13.44 -19.48 -1.58
CA SER A 49 -13.61 -20.11 -0.26
C SER A 49 -13.66 -19.07 0.85
N LYS A 50 -14.79 -18.99 1.55
CA LYS A 50 -15.02 -18.04 2.67
C LYS A 50 -13.88 -18.06 3.69
N ARG A 51 -13.51 -19.23 4.21
CA ARG A 51 -12.40 -19.37 5.17
C ARG A 51 -11.08 -18.79 4.66
N LYS A 52 -10.78 -18.97 3.36
CA LYS A 52 -9.56 -18.41 2.75
C LYS A 52 -9.68 -16.90 2.58
N LEU A 53 -10.84 -16.40 2.20
CA LEU A 53 -11.10 -14.97 2.11
C LEU A 53 -10.94 -14.29 3.48
N ASP A 54 -11.54 -14.83 4.54
CA ASP A 54 -11.39 -14.29 5.90
C ASP A 54 -9.92 -14.23 6.33
N THR A 55 -9.15 -15.28 6.02
CA THR A 55 -7.71 -15.33 6.30
C THR A 55 -6.93 -14.30 5.46
N PHE A 56 -7.30 -14.13 4.20
CA PHE A 56 -6.67 -13.20 3.26
C PHE A 56 -6.89 -11.74 3.68
N TRP A 57 -8.12 -11.37 4.02
CA TRP A 57 -8.46 -10.01 4.49
C TRP A 57 -7.86 -9.69 5.86
N ALA A 58 -7.58 -10.70 6.68
CA ALA A 58 -6.79 -10.58 7.90
C ALA A 58 -5.27 -10.46 7.65
N MET A 59 -4.83 -10.18 6.42
CA MET A 59 -3.42 -10.05 6.01
C MET A 59 -2.55 -11.30 6.22
N ARG A 60 -3.16 -12.46 6.48
CA ARG A 60 -2.44 -13.73 6.62
C ARG A 60 -2.22 -14.38 5.26
N ARG A 61 -1.21 -15.25 5.19
CA ARG A 61 -0.93 -16.02 3.96
C ARG A 61 -2.00 -17.08 3.73
N VAL A 62 -2.41 -17.21 2.48
CA VAL A 62 -3.33 -18.25 2.00
C VAL A 62 -2.68 -19.04 0.87
N ASN A 63 -3.06 -20.31 0.73
CA ASN A 63 -2.59 -21.17 -0.33
C ASN A 63 -3.64 -21.29 -1.43
N CYS A 64 -3.24 -21.04 -2.68
CA CYS A 64 -4.09 -21.22 -3.84
C CYS A 64 -4.51 -22.69 -3.97
N PRO A 65 -5.82 -23.01 -4.08
CA PRO A 65 -6.28 -24.40 -4.23
C PRO A 65 -5.93 -25.00 -5.60
N PHE A 66 -5.52 -24.18 -6.57
CA PHE A 66 -5.28 -24.64 -7.95
C PHE A 66 -3.80 -24.83 -8.30
N CYS A 67 -2.90 -24.05 -7.71
CA CYS A 67 -1.46 -24.09 -8.02
C CYS A 67 -0.57 -24.17 -6.78
N SER A 68 -1.18 -24.32 -5.60
CA SER A 68 -0.53 -24.45 -4.29
C SER A 68 0.38 -23.29 -3.87
N ARG A 69 0.39 -22.18 -4.65
CA ARG A 69 1.18 -20.99 -4.30
C ARG A 69 0.65 -20.34 -3.03
N SER A 70 1.54 -20.06 -2.09
CA SER A 70 1.24 -19.24 -0.91
C SER A 70 1.39 -17.75 -1.23
N PHE A 71 0.42 -16.93 -0.81
CA PHE A 71 0.41 -15.48 -1.03
C PHE A 71 -0.45 -14.77 0.02
N SER A 72 -0.22 -13.47 0.22
CA SER A 72 -1.03 -12.57 1.07
C SER A 72 -1.74 -11.51 0.24
N ALA A 73 -2.56 -10.68 0.88
CA ALA A 73 -3.29 -9.60 0.20
C ALA A 73 -2.43 -8.54 -0.48
N VAL A 74 -1.15 -8.44 -0.13
CA VAL A 74 -0.21 -7.51 -0.77
C VAL A 74 0.73 -8.18 -1.77
N THR A 75 0.73 -9.51 -1.84
CA THR A 75 1.66 -10.25 -2.71
C THR A 75 1.32 -10.03 -4.19
N GLY A 76 2.31 -9.61 -4.99
CA GLY A 76 2.10 -9.31 -6.40
C GLY A 76 1.29 -8.04 -6.66
N THR A 77 1.12 -7.20 -5.63
CA THR A 77 0.45 -5.89 -5.71
C THR A 77 1.49 -4.77 -5.57
N PRO A 78 1.13 -3.51 -5.85
CA PRO A 78 2.03 -2.38 -5.59
C PRO A 78 2.45 -2.25 -4.11
N LEU A 79 1.63 -2.76 -3.19
CA LEU A 79 1.90 -2.79 -1.76
C LEU A 79 2.80 -3.96 -1.32
N ASN A 80 3.32 -4.75 -2.26
CA ASN A 80 4.22 -5.83 -1.91
C ASN A 80 5.47 -5.30 -1.18
N GLY A 81 5.83 -5.96 -0.08
CA GLY A 81 6.90 -5.53 0.81
C GLY A 81 6.55 -4.32 1.69
N ILE A 82 5.26 -4.02 1.90
CA ILE A 82 4.86 -3.04 2.90
C ILE A 82 5.37 -3.45 4.29
N GLY A 83 6.24 -2.60 4.84
CA GLY A 83 6.84 -2.74 6.17
C GLY A 83 6.48 -1.60 7.11
N ILE A 84 5.49 -0.78 6.72
CA ILE A 84 4.91 0.30 7.53
C ILE A 84 3.41 0.07 7.66
N GLU A 85 2.81 0.70 8.68
CA GLU A 85 1.36 0.76 8.86
C GLU A 85 0.65 1.34 7.64
N PHE A 86 -0.55 0.84 7.31
CA PHE A 86 -1.35 1.35 6.20
C PHE A 86 -1.77 2.81 6.41
N ARG A 87 -2.03 3.21 7.66
CA ARG A 87 -2.25 4.60 8.05
C ARG A 87 -1.04 5.46 7.74
N SER A 88 0.15 5.02 8.13
CA SER A 88 1.39 5.74 7.84
C SER A 88 1.64 5.84 6.34
N LEU A 89 1.33 4.78 5.58
CA LEU A 89 1.38 4.83 4.12
C LEU A 89 0.38 5.85 3.57
N TYR A 90 -0.89 5.81 4.02
CA TYR A 90 -1.93 6.75 3.57
C TYR A 90 -1.51 8.20 3.81
N LEU A 91 -1.10 8.53 5.04
CA LEU A 91 -0.66 9.87 5.42
C LEU A 91 0.60 10.29 4.66
N LEU A 92 1.54 9.37 4.44
CA LEU A 92 2.70 9.64 3.61
C LEU A 92 2.28 10.04 2.20
N LEU A 93 1.43 9.24 1.55
CA LEU A 93 0.96 9.51 0.19
C LEU A 93 0.21 10.85 0.11
N PHE A 94 -0.64 11.13 1.10
CA PHE A 94 -1.37 12.41 1.23
C PHE A 94 -0.41 13.61 1.41
N MET A 95 0.57 13.50 2.31
CA MET A 95 1.51 14.59 2.56
C MET A 95 2.45 14.83 1.38
N VAL A 96 2.88 13.76 0.69
CA VAL A 96 3.65 13.85 -0.56
C VAL A 96 2.83 14.53 -1.65
N SER A 97 1.53 14.22 -1.79
CA SER A 97 0.68 14.87 -2.80
C SER A 97 0.48 16.37 -2.55
N HIS A 98 0.75 16.84 -1.33
CA HIS A 98 0.73 18.25 -0.94
C HIS A 98 2.13 18.89 -0.92
N GLY A 99 3.14 18.22 -1.49
CA GLY A 99 4.49 18.75 -1.65
C GLY A 99 5.31 18.82 -0.36
N ILE A 100 4.91 18.11 0.70
CA ILE A 100 5.66 18.06 1.95
C ILE A 100 6.94 17.23 1.75
N ARG A 101 8.07 17.74 2.25
CA ARG A 101 9.37 17.06 2.13
C ARG A 101 9.37 15.72 2.88
N VAL A 102 9.88 14.69 2.21
CA VAL A 102 9.86 13.29 2.69
C VAL A 102 10.53 13.13 4.07
N ASN A 103 11.64 13.82 4.34
CA ASN A 103 12.31 13.75 5.65
C ASN A 103 11.37 14.20 6.78
N ARG A 104 10.65 15.32 6.56
CA ARG A 104 9.69 15.85 7.54
C ARG A 104 8.51 14.91 7.75
N ILE A 105 8.07 14.22 6.69
CA ILE A 105 7.03 13.19 6.77
C ILE A 105 7.54 11.99 7.59
N ALA A 106 8.77 11.55 7.36
CA ALA A 106 9.37 10.43 8.08
C ALA A 106 9.42 10.71 9.59
N ASP A 107 9.87 11.91 9.97
CA ASP A 107 9.91 12.37 11.36
C ASP A 107 8.51 12.42 11.98
N GLN A 108 7.55 13.04 11.28
CA GLN A 108 6.19 13.21 11.77
C GLN A 108 5.45 11.88 11.95
N LEU A 109 5.66 10.93 11.04
CA LEU A 109 5.05 9.60 11.07
C LEU A 109 5.87 8.56 11.85
N ARG A 110 7.04 8.95 12.38
CA ARG A 110 7.98 8.07 13.11
C ARG A 110 8.32 6.79 12.34
N ILE A 111 8.52 6.92 11.03
CA ILE A 111 8.99 5.83 10.16
C ILE A 111 10.43 6.11 9.71
N SER A 112 11.15 5.08 9.28
CA SER A 112 12.50 5.29 8.76
C SER A 112 12.47 6.14 7.48
N THR A 113 13.43 7.05 7.36
CA THR A 113 13.61 7.89 6.17
C THR A 113 13.71 7.05 4.90
N GLY A 114 14.40 5.90 4.95
CA GLY A 114 14.50 4.96 3.84
C GLY A 114 13.14 4.38 3.42
N ALA A 115 12.29 3.98 4.38
CA ALA A 115 10.93 3.54 4.07
C ALA A 115 10.10 4.69 3.47
N ALA A 116 10.23 5.89 4.02
CA ALA A 116 9.52 7.06 3.51
C ALA A 116 9.89 7.37 2.05
N TYR A 117 11.19 7.40 1.71
CA TYR A 117 11.66 7.58 0.34
C TYR A 117 11.24 6.44 -0.58
N LEU A 118 11.33 5.18 -0.13
CA LEU A 118 10.92 4.04 -0.93
C LEU A 118 9.45 4.18 -1.37
N TRP A 119 8.55 4.47 -0.42
CA TRP A 119 7.13 4.59 -0.72
C TRP A 119 6.81 5.89 -1.47
N ALA A 120 7.46 7.00 -1.12
CA ALA A 120 7.34 8.24 -1.89
C ALA A 120 7.84 8.06 -3.33
N ASN A 121 8.90 7.28 -3.58
CA ASN A 121 9.40 7.01 -4.93
C ASN A 121 8.49 6.08 -5.72
N LYS A 122 7.94 5.03 -5.08
CA LYS A 122 6.89 4.20 -5.68
C LYS A 122 5.66 5.04 -6.08
N ALA A 123 5.38 6.09 -5.32
CA ALA A 123 4.39 7.11 -5.59
C ALA A 123 4.79 8.08 -6.73
N LYS A 124 6.03 8.57 -6.71
CA LYS A 124 6.64 9.55 -7.63
C LYS A 124 7.04 9.00 -9.01
N CYS A 125 6.59 7.81 -9.41
CA CYS A 125 6.55 7.47 -10.84
C CYS A 125 5.62 8.38 -11.68
N VAL A 126 5.22 9.55 -11.15
CA VAL A 126 4.48 10.62 -11.82
C VAL A 126 5.19 11.98 -11.78
N ASP A 127 6.23 12.22 -10.97
CA ASP A 127 6.96 13.51 -11.06
C ASP A 127 8.38 13.49 -10.45
N SER A 128 9.38 13.60 -11.32
CA SER A 128 10.82 13.45 -11.06
C SER A 128 11.52 14.67 -10.44
N ALA A 129 10.81 15.51 -9.66
CA ALA A 129 11.34 16.84 -9.28
C ALA A 129 11.77 17.04 -7.82
N GLN A 130 11.75 16.03 -6.93
CA GLN A 130 11.95 16.27 -5.48
C GLN A 130 12.75 15.20 -4.72
N TYR A 131 13.83 14.68 -5.29
CA TYR A 131 14.75 13.78 -4.58
C TYR A 131 16.10 14.48 -4.35
N GLU A 132 16.36 14.89 -3.11
CA GLU A 132 17.72 15.19 -2.64
C GLU A 132 18.19 14.01 -1.78
N LYS A 133 19.34 13.44 -2.15
CA LYS A 133 19.97 12.32 -1.46
C LYS A 133 20.29 12.72 -0.01
N PRO A 134 20.00 11.89 1.00
CA PRO A 134 20.43 12.17 2.38
C PRO A 134 21.95 12.23 2.48
N PRO A 135 22.53 13.07 3.37
CA PRO A 135 23.96 13.04 3.66
C PRO A 135 24.35 11.66 4.21
N GLU A 136 25.43 11.10 3.68
CA GLU A 136 26.07 9.89 4.20
C GLU A 136 26.69 10.20 5.58
N PRO A 137 26.70 9.24 6.52
CA PRO A 137 27.25 9.43 7.86
C PRO A 137 28.76 9.71 7.86
#